data_AF-A0A356L5A7-F1
#
_entry.id   AF-A0A356L5A7-F1
#
_cell.length_a   1.000
_cell.length_b   1.000
_cell.length_c   1.000
_cell.angle_alpha   90.00
_cell.angle_beta   90.00
_cell.angle_gamma   90.00
#
_symmetry.space_group_name_H-M   'P 1'
#
loop_
_entity.id
_entity.type
_entity.pdbx_description
1 polymer ?
#
loop_
_entity_poly.entity_id
_entity_poly.type
_entity_poly.pdbx_seq_one_letter_code
_entity_poly.pdbx_strand_id
1 'polypeptide(L)' 'MYYQLIEEPCNFFEYFFSYYRLLALKEKFILQAEDKNYANVDYQFHKFYLETGPAPFYILEDQIPIYLNNN' A
#
# COMPACT_ATOMS: atom_id res chain seq x y z
N MET A 1 25.76 2.16 -8.56
CA MET A 1 24.77 1.13 -8.98
C MET A 1 25.35 -0.28 -9.03
N TYR A 2 26.36 -0.60 -9.86
CA TYR A 2 26.92 -1.97 -9.93
C TYR A 2 27.47 -2.51 -8.59
N TYR A 3 28.29 -1.73 -7.88
CA TYR A 3 28.86 -2.16 -6.60
C TYR A 3 27.81 -2.34 -5.47
N GLN A 4 26.77 -1.49 -5.41
CA GLN A 4 25.67 -1.65 -4.43
C GLN A 4 24.83 -2.91 -4.66
N LEU A 5 24.61 -3.30 -5.93
CA LEU A 5 23.93 -4.54 -6.28
C LEU A 5 24.72 -5.79 -5.86
N ILE A 6 26.06 -5.67 -5.77
CA ILE A 6 26.96 -6.77 -5.37
C ILE A 6 27.12 -6.84 -3.85
N GLU A 7 27.17 -5.69 -3.17
CA GLU A 7 27.32 -5.61 -1.72
C GLU A 7 26.05 -6.00 -0.97
N GLU A 8 24.87 -5.62 -1.47
CA GLU A 8 23.57 -5.99 -0.89
C GLU A 8 22.68 -6.67 -1.95
N PRO A 9 22.82 -7.99 -2.14
CA PRO A 9 21.90 -8.73 -2.99
C PRO A 9 20.46 -8.54 -2.48
N CYS A 10 19.54 -8.23 -3.40
CA CYS A 10 18.09 -7.96 -3.21
C CYS A 10 17.63 -6.50 -3.01
N ASN A 11 18.50 -5.54 -2.69
CA ASN A 11 18.02 -4.17 -2.36
C ASN A 11 17.28 -3.50 -3.54
N PHE A 12 17.76 -3.63 -4.78
CA PHE A 12 17.07 -3.09 -5.95
C PHE A 12 15.75 -3.80 -6.29
N PHE A 13 15.70 -5.12 -6.07
CA PHE A 13 14.48 -5.92 -6.29
C PHE A 13 13.39 -5.56 -5.29
N GLU A 14 13.76 -5.19 -4.07
CA GLU A 14 12.82 -4.80 -3.02
C GLU A 14 12.02 -3.55 -3.40
N TYR A 15 12.65 -2.53 -3.98
CA TYR A 15 11.94 -1.33 -4.47
C TYR A 15 10.96 -1.63 -5.59
N PHE A 16 11.36 -2.47 -6.54
CA PHE A 16 10.49 -2.86 -7.64
C PHE A 16 9.30 -3.68 -7.11
N PHE A 17 9.57 -4.70 -6.32
CA PHE A 17 8.55 -5.59 -5.79
C PHE A 17 7.58 -4.88 -4.81
N SER A 18 8.10 -4.01 -3.96
CA SER A 18 7.27 -3.19 -3.06
C SER A 18 6.37 -2.23 -3.83
N TYR A 19 6.82 -1.67 -4.96
CA TYR A 19 5.98 -0.84 -5.82
C TYR A 19 4.79 -1.63 -6.40
N TYR A 20 5.01 -2.84 -6.94
CA TYR A 20 3.88 -3.67 -7.40
C TYR A 20 2.92 -4.04 -6.27
N ARG A 21 3.45 -4.31 -5.07
CA ARG A 21 2.62 -4.56 -3.90
C ARG A 21 1.79 -3.34 -3.49
N LEU A 22 2.35 -2.14 -3.60
CA LEU A 22 1.61 -0.91 -3.35
C LEU A 22 0.48 -0.70 -4.36
N LEU A 23 0.74 -0.98 -5.65
CA LEU A 23 -0.30 -0.92 -6.68
C LEU A 23 -1.43 -1.93 -6.40
N ALA A 24 -1.08 -3.17 -6.08
CA ALA A 24 -2.07 -4.20 -5.73
C ALA A 24 -2.85 -3.83 -4.45
N LEU A 25 -2.22 -3.21 -3.47
CA LEU A 25 -2.86 -2.71 -2.25
C LEU A 25 -3.88 -1.61 -2.59
N LYS A 26 -3.53 -0.69 -3.50
CA LYS A 26 -4.42 0.36 -3.98
C LYS A 26 -5.65 -0.21 -4.67
N GLU A 27 -5.47 -1.19 -5.55
CA GLU A 27 -6.59 -1.87 -6.22
C GLU A 27 -7.52 -2.55 -5.21
N LYS A 28 -6.97 -3.28 -4.22
CA LYS A 28 -7.76 -3.88 -3.14
C LYS A 28 -8.54 -2.84 -2.33
N PHE A 29 -7.92 -1.70 -2.02
CA PHE A 29 -8.58 -0.61 -1.31
C PHE A 29 -9.75 -0.05 -2.11
N ILE A 30 -9.54 0.22 -3.40
CA ILE A 30 -10.59 0.76 -4.29
C ILE A 30 -11.77 -0.20 -4.36
N LEU A 31 -11.51 -1.50 -4.59
CA LEU A 31 -12.57 -2.52 -4.66
C LEU A 31 -13.40 -2.60 -3.36
N GLN A 32 -12.76 -2.53 -2.19
CA GLN A 32 -13.48 -2.52 -0.92
C GLN A 32 -14.18 -1.19 -0.62
N ALA A 33 -13.70 -0.10 -1.22
CA ALA A 33 -14.27 1.23 -1.09
C ALA A 33 -15.38 1.51 -2.12
N GLU A 34 -15.66 0.61 -3.08
CA GLU A 34 -16.76 0.79 -4.07
C GLU A 34 -18.13 0.98 -3.38
N ASP A 35 -18.35 0.26 -2.28
CA ASP A 35 -19.56 0.37 -1.46
C ASP A 35 -19.61 1.67 -0.63
N LYS A 36 -18.48 2.40 -0.55
CA LYS A 36 -18.35 3.64 0.20
C LYS A 36 -18.42 4.81 -0.78
N ASN A 37 -19.45 5.64 -0.63
CA ASN A 37 -19.74 6.74 -1.54
C ASN A 37 -18.78 7.95 -1.35
N TYR A 38 -17.47 7.72 -1.41
CA TYR A 38 -16.45 8.74 -1.21
C TYR A 38 -16.32 9.62 -2.46
N ALA A 39 -16.25 10.95 -2.26
CA ALA A 39 -16.05 11.91 -3.35
C ALA A 39 -14.66 11.80 -4.01
N ASN A 40 -13.65 11.27 -3.30
CA ASN A 40 -12.30 11.06 -3.80
C ASN A 40 -11.65 9.84 -3.13
N VAL A 41 -11.72 8.68 -3.79
CA VAL A 41 -11.19 7.40 -3.28
C VAL A 41 -9.66 7.40 -3.21
N ASP A 42 -8.98 8.05 -4.16
CA ASP A 42 -7.51 8.15 -4.18
C ASP A 42 -6.99 8.88 -2.94
N TYR A 43 -7.64 9.98 -2.55
CA TYR A 43 -7.30 10.71 -1.34
C TYR A 43 -7.44 9.83 -0.10
N GLN A 44 -8.52 9.05 0.01
CA GLN A 44 -8.74 8.14 1.15
C GLN A 44 -7.67 7.04 1.20
N PHE A 45 -7.29 6.48 0.06
CA PHE A 45 -6.20 5.50 0.00
C PHE A 45 -4.88 6.08 0.52
N HIS A 46 -4.49 7.27 0.07
CA HIS A 46 -3.25 7.90 0.51
C HIS A 46 -3.30 8.28 1.99
N LYS A 47 -4.45 8.76 2.47
CA LYS A 47 -4.66 9.06 3.90
C LYS A 47 -4.51 7.80 4.75
N PHE A 48 -5.22 6.73 4.39
CA PHE A 48 -5.09 5.40 5.02
C PHE A 48 -3.64 4.92 5.07
N TYR A 49 -2.94 4.96 3.94
CA TYR A 49 -1.56 4.47 3.83
C TYR A 49 -0.58 5.25 4.72
N LEU A 50 -0.73 6.57 4.80
CA LEU A 50 0.15 7.43 5.60
C LEU A 50 -0.19 7.39 7.10
N GLU A 51 -1.48 7.32 7.46
CA GLU A 51 -1.91 7.28 8.86
C GLU A 51 -1.63 5.93 9.53
N THR A 52 -1.62 4.83 8.77
CA THR A 52 -1.27 3.50 9.29
C THR A 52 0.22 3.37 9.65
N GLY A 53 1.08 4.23 9.05
CA GLY A 53 2.52 4.26 9.33
C GLY A 53 3.32 3.18 8.61
N PRO A 54 4.63 3.04 8.90
CA PRO A 54 5.50 2.06 8.26
C PRO A 54 5.16 0.65 8.73
N ALA A 55 4.24 0.00 8.02
CA ALA A 55 3.78 -1.35 8.31
C ALA A 55 4.06 -2.29 7.11
N PRO A 56 4.32 -3.59 7.38
CA PRO A 56 4.32 -4.60 6.34
C PRO A 56 3.00 -4.63 5.55
N PHE A 57 3.06 -4.95 4.26
CA PHE A 57 1.89 -4.97 3.38
C PHE A 57 0.74 -5.86 3.88
N TYR A 58 1.03 -6.97 4.57
CA TYR A 58 -0.04 -7.83 5.11
C TYR A 58 -0.84 -7.13 6.21
N ILE A 59 -0.21 -6.31 7.05
CA ILE A 59 -0.90 -5.51 8.07
C ILE A 59 -1.75 -4.45 7.39
N LEU A 60 -1.21 -3.78 6.36
CA LEU A 60 -1.96 -2.79 5.60
C LEU A 60 -3.23 -3.42 4.99
N GLU A 61 -3.13 -4.62 4.40
CA GLU A 61 -4.30 -5.32 3.86
C GLU A 61 -5.38 -5.60 4.92
N ASP A 62 -4.98 -6.04 6.12
CA ASP A 62 -5.91 -6.31 7.23
C ASP A 62 -6.55 -5.02 7.80
N GLN A 63 -5.88 -3.87 7.67
CA GLN A 63 -6.36 -2.58 8.16
C GLN A 63 -7.33 -1.88 7.20
N ILE A 64 -7.35 -2.23 5.91
CA ILE A 64 -8.30 -1.66 4.92
C ILE A 64 -9.76 -1.73 5.42
N PRO A 65 -10.31 -2.90 5.77
CA PRO A 65 -11.72 -2.99 6.18
C PRO A 65 -11.98 -2.23 7.49
N ILE A 66 -11.01 -2.17 8.40
CA ILE A 66 -11.12 -1.43 9.67
C ILE A 66 -11.21 0.07 9.37
N TYR A 67 -10.34 0.58 8.51
CA TYR A 67 -10.33 1.98 8.10
C TYR A 67 -11.64 2.39 7.41
N LEU A 68 -12.12 1.57 6.47
CA LEU A 68 -13.35 1.84 5.70
C LEU A 68 -14.62 1.73 6.55
N ASN A 69 -14.62 0.96 7.64
CA ASN A 69 -15.78 0.88 8.54
C ASN A 69 -15.84 2.04 9.53
N ASN A 70 -14.69 2.62 9.88
CA ASN A 70 -14.59 3.74 10.81
C ASN A 70 -14.77 5.12 10.15
N ASN A 71 -14.73 5.21 8.82
CA ASN A 71 -14.87 6.44 8.03
C ASN A 71 -15.97 6.33 6.97
#